data_AF-A0A180GAE2-F1
#
_entry.id   AF-A0A180GAE2-F1
#
_cell.length_a   1.000
_cell.length_b   1.000
_cell.length_c   1.000
_cell.angle_alpha   90.00
_cell.angle_beta   90.00
_cell.angle_gamma   90.00
#
_symmetry.space_group_name_H-M   'P 1'
#
loop_
_entity.id
_entity.type
_entity.pdbx_description
1 polymer ?
#
loop_
_entity_poly.entity_id
_entity_poly.type
_entity_poly.pdbx_seq_one_letter_code
_entity_poly.pdbx_strand_id
1 'polypeptide(L)'
;MAFLLTQTLPASNVAMEMSLTKQIEKTKELPQAREVIAVPEVNYEEIKKGYKDSAERLILLGYGGVFGPKRDRLFGPDLYDSGVIEPLTKLAANPKNKVWIITARHWDELPNSISTIPGLHVGHSRGTRLDVPEGRIVPKLPEYAEEMAKMEDQLTKVLSSGYLKFLENDYM
;
A
#
# COMPACT_ATOMS: atom_id res chain seq x y z
N MET A 1 -27.64 33.44 48.24
CA MET A 1 -28.16 33.84 46.92
C MET A 1 -27.28 33.17 45.86
N ALA A 2 -27.82 32.22 45.09
CA ALA A 2 -27.10 31.56 44.01
C ALA A 2 -27.72 32.00 42.67
N PHE A 3 -26.93 32.68 41.84
CA PHE A 3 -27.30 33.00 40.46
C PHE A 3 -26.88 31.82 39.57
N LEU A 4 -27.87 31.09 39.03
CA LEU A 4 -27.68 30.14 37.93
C LEU A 4 -27.84 30.91 36.62
N LEU A 5 -26.73 31.24 35.97
CA LEU A 5 -26.70 31.72 34.60
C LEU A 5 -26.72 30.51 33.67
N THR A 6 -27.90 30.08 33.22
CA THR A 6 -28.00 29.20 32.06
C THR A 6 -27.82 30.05 30.82
N GLN A 7 -26.61 30.05 30.26
CA GLN A 7 -26.38 30.59 28.93
C GLN A 7 -27.10 29.70 27.91
N THR A 8 -28.17 30.21 27.32
CA THR A 8 -28.81 29.62 26.15
C THR A 8 -27.93 29.89 24.93
N LEU A 9 -27.45 28.81 24.30
CA LEU A 9 -26.76 28.90 23.01
C LEU A 9 -27.66 29.58 21.97
N PRO A 10 -27.13 30.47 21.12
CA PRO A 10 -27.91 31.16 20.10
C PRO A 10 -28.45 30.15 19.07
N ALA A 11 -29.70 30.36 18.62
CA ALA A 11 -30.42 29.46 17.71
C ALA A 11 -29.68 29.17 16.38
N SER A 12 -28.75 30.04 15.97
CA SER A 12 -27.86 29.85 14.82
C SER A 12 -26.93 28.64 14.98
N ASN A 13 -26.47 28.37 16.20
CA ASN A 13 -25.55 27.27 16.48
C ASN A 13 -26.27 25.91 16.48
N VAL A 14 -27.52 25.89 16.94
CA VAL A 14 -28.38 24.70 16.92
C VAL A 14 -28.75 24.32 15.48
N ALA A 15 -29.04 25.30 14.62
CA ALA A 15 -29.34 25.06 13.21
C ALA A 15 -28.12 24.50 12.43
N MET A 16 -26.91 24.93 12.78
CA MET A 16 -25.67 24.45 12.18
C MET A 16 -25.36 23.01 12.61
N GLU A 17 -25.50 22.67 13.90
CA GLU A 17 -25.34 21.30 14.39
C GLU A 17 -26.37 20.32 13.80
N MET A 18 -27.63 20.76 13.63
CA MET A 18 -28.67 19.95 12.98
C MET A 18 -28.40 19.73 11.48
N SER A 19 -27.74 20.67 10.81
CA SER A 19 -27.34 20.54 9.40
C SER A 19 -26.14 19.60 9.24
N LEU A 20 -25.16 19.66 10.14
CA LEU A 20 -23.99 18.77 10.17
C LEU A 20 -24.37 17.34 10.51
N THR A 21 -25.25 17.12 11.49
CA THR A 21 -25.74 15.78 11.86
C THR A 21 -26.54 15.13 10.73
N LYS A 22 -27.39 15.89 10.01
CA LYS A 22 -28.07 15.39 8.81
C LYS A 22 -27.11 15.06 7.66
N GLN A 23 -26.04 15.82 7.48
CA GLN A 23 -25.01 15.49 6.49
C GLN A 23 -24.21 14.25 6.88
N ILE A 24 -23.88 14.07 8.17
CA ILE A 24 -23.17 12.89 8.68
C ILE A 24 -24.04 11.63 8.61
N GLU A 25 -25.35 11.73 8.86
CA GLU A 25 -26.29 10.61 8.69
C GLU A 25 -26.47 10.21 7.22
N LYS A 26 -26.44 11.16 6.29
CA LYS A 26 -26.52 10.87 4.85
C LYS A 26 -25.28 10.14 4.32
N THR A 27 -24.14 10.21 5.01
CA THR A 27 -22.90 9.50 4.65
C THR A 27 -22.75 8.13 5.35
N LYS A 28 -23.73 7.74 6.19
CA LYS A 28 -23.77 6.42 6.85
C LYS A 28 -24.52 5.35 6.05
N GLU A 29 -24.88 5.62 4.80
CA GLU A 29 -25.15 4.53 3.86
C GLU A 29 -23.84 3.81 3.60
N LEU A 30 -23.56 2.81 4.44
CA LEU A 30 -22.51 1.83 4.22
C LEU A 30 -22.61 1.37 2.77
N PRO A 31 -21.53 1.45 1.98
CA PRO A 31 -21.57 0.94 0.62
C PRO A 31 -22.10 -0.48 0.68
N GLN A 32 -23.17 -0.75 -0.08
CA GLN A 32 -23.75 -2.08 -0.26
C GLN A 32 -22.60 -3.08 -0.30
N ALA A 33 -22.71 -4.14 0.52
CA ALA A 33 -21.70 -5.18 0.64
C ALA A 33 -21.13 -5.46 -0.75
N ARG A 34 -19.87 -5.08 -0.96
CA ARG A 34 -19.18 -5.27 -2.24
C ARG A 34 -19.46 -6.70 -2.66
N GLU A 35 -20.11 -6.89 -3.81
CA GLU A 35 -20.16 -8.21 -4.44
C GLU A 35 -18.72 -8.71 -4.46
N VAL A 36 -18.46 -9.79 -3.72
CA VAL A 36 -17.19 -10.47 -3.78
C VAL A 36 -17.15 -11.04 -5.19
N ILE A 37 -16.45 -10.34 -6.09
CA ILE A 37 -16.16 -10.87 -7.42
C ILE A 37 -15.38 -12.15 -7.17
N ALA A 38 -16.05 -13.29 -7.35
CA ALA A 38 -15.43 -14.59 -7.23
C ALA A 38 -14.42 -14.70 -8.37
N VAL A 39 -13.14 -14.67 -8.02
CA VAL A 39 -12.05 -14.91 -8.97
C VAL A 39 -12.00 -16.43 -9.21
N PRO A 40 -11.90 -16.90 -10.46
CA PRO A 40 -11.76 -18.32 -10.74
C PRO A 40 -10.54 -18.90 -10.03
N GLU A 41 -10.62 -20.17 -9.65
CA GLU A 41 -9.48 -20.87 -9.06
C GLU A 41 -8.29 -20.91 -10.02
N VAL A 42 -7.10 -20.96 -9.44
CA VAL A 42 -5.84 -21.00 -10.18
C VAL A 42 -5.74 -22.33 -10.94
N ASN A 43 -5.62 -22.27 -12.27
CA ASN A 43 -5.38 -23.43 -13.11
C ASN A 43 -3.88 -23.78 -13.15
N TYR A 44 -3.44 -24.68 -12.25
CA TYR A 44 -2.04 -25.06 -12.13
C TYR A 44 -1.47 -25.76 -13.36
N GLU A 45 -2.27 -26.55 -14.09
CA GLU A 45 -1.78 -27.24 -15.29
C GLU A 45 -1.51 -26.26 -16.44
N GLU A 46 -2.36 -25.25 -16.58
CA GLU A 46 -2.13 -24.16 -17.53
C GLU A 46 -0.88 -23.35 -17.17
N ILE A 47 -0.71 -22.97 -15.90
CA ILE A 47 0.50 -22.27 -15.43
C ILE A 47 1.75 -23.12 -15.68
N LYS A 48 1.69 -24.42 -15.39
CA LYS A 48 2.82 -25.33 -15.58
C LYS A 48 3.20 -25.49 -17.05
N LYS A 49 2.20 -25.59 -17.93
CA LYS A 49 2.41 -25.62 -19.38
C LYS A 49 3.03 -24.31 -19.86
N GLY A 50 2.40 -23.17 -19.54
CA GLY A 50 2.90 -21.84 -19.90
C GLY A 50 4.31 -21.59 -19.37
N TYR A 51 4.61 -22.02 -18.14
CA TYR A 51 5.96 -21.96 -17.59
C TYR A 51 6.93 -22.76 -18.45
N LYS A 52 6.67 -24.04 -18.74
CA LYS A 52 7.59 -24.87 -19.55
C LYS A 52 7.85 -24.29 -20.95
N ASP A 53 6.80 -23.79 -21.60
CA ASP A 53 6.85 -23.36 -23.00
C ASP A 53 7.46 -21.97 -23.17
N SER A 54 7.50 -21.15 -22.11
CA SER A 54 8.02 -19.78 -22.17
C SER A 54 9.55 -19.73 -22.33
N ALA A 55 10.01 -18.88 -23.25
CA ALA A 55 11.43 -18.60 -23.47
C ALA A 55 12.03 -17.75 -22.33
N GLU A 56 11.27 -16.77 -21.85
CA GLU A 56 11.59 -15.90 -20.71
C GLU A 56 10.36 -15.73 -19.81
N ARG A 57 10.58 -15.48 -18.52
CA ARG A 57 9.51 -15.43 -17.52
C ARG A 57 9.73 -14.28 -16.55
N LEU A 58 8.71 -13.46 -16.35
CA LEU A 58 8.64 -12.48 -15.26
C LEU A 58 7.74 -13.04 -14.16
N ILE A 59 8.28 -13.16 -12.96
CA ILE A 59 7.56 -13.70 -11.79
C ILE A 59 7.54 -12.61 -10.73
N LEU A 60 6.36 -12.08 -10.42
CA LEU A 60 6.15 -11.01 -9.45
C LEU A 60 5.42 -11.58 -8.23
N LEU A 61 6.05 -11.50 -7.06
CA LEU A 61 5.53 -12.07 -5.84
C LEU A 61 5.40 -10.99 -4.77
N GLY A 62 4.20 -10.85 -4.22
CA GLY A 62 4.03 -10.10 -2.97
C GLY A 62 4.73 -10.84 -1.83
N TYR A 63 5.16 -10.11 -0.80
CA TYR A 63 5.75 -10.74 0.39
C TYR A 63 4.68 -11.01 1.48
N GLY A 64 4.09 -9.94 2.02
CA GLY A 64 3.15 -10.02 3.15
C GLY A 64 1.84 -10.74 2.79
N GLY A 65 1.53 -11.82 3.50
CA GLY A 65 0.31 -12.62 3.29
C GLY A 65 0.35 -13.55 2.07
N VAL A 66 1.50 -13.65 1.38
CA VAL A 66 1.69 -14.52 0.20
C VAL A 66 2.54 -15.74 0.55
N PHE A 67 3.69 -15.54 1.21
CA PHE A 67 4.59 -16.64 1.60
C PHE A 67 4.24 -17.28 2.96
N GLY A 68 3.18 -16.81 3.60
CA GLY A 68 2.66 -17.34 4.84
C GLY A 68 1.34 -16.65 5.22
N PRO A 69 0.59 -17.19 6.19
CA PRO A 69 -0.63 -16.55 6.68
C PRO A 69 -0.35 -15.13 7.16
N LYS A 70 -1.33 -14.23 7.07
CA LYS A 70 -1.24 -12.88 7.67
C LYS A 70 -0.92 -13.05 9.15
N ARG A 71 0.33 -12.77 9.54
CA ARG A 71 0.76 -12.84 10.93
C ARG A 71 0.30 -11.57 11.63
N ASP A 72 -0.40 -11.70 12.75
CA ASP A 72 -0.69 -10.56 13.60
C ASP A 72 0.64 -9.95 14.06
N ARG A 73 0.73 -8.62 14.06
CA ARG A 73 1.94 -7.84 14.45
C ARG A 73 2.49 -8.17 15.85
N LEU A 74 1.76 -8.99 16.62
CA LEU A 74 2.06 -9.41 17.99
C LEU A 74 3.07 -10.58 18.08
N PHE A 75 3.32 -11.32 17.00
CA PHE A 75 4.15 -12.54 17.04
C PHE A 75 5.47 -12.40 16.27
N GLY A 76 6.41 -11.62 16.82
CA GLY A 76 7.87 -11.73 16.57
C GLY A 76 8.38 -11.56 15.13
N PRO A 77 9.72 -11.52 14.94
CA PRO A 77 10.33 -11.43 13.60
C PRO A 77 10.03 -12.71 12.79
N ASP A 78 9.96 -12.57 11.46
CA ASP A 78 9.58 -13.58 10.46
C ASP A 78 10.48 -14.84 10.44
N LEU A 79 10.42 -15.64 11.49
CA LEU A 79 11.26 -16.82 11.71
C LEU A 79 10.82 -18.04 10.87
N TYR A 80 9.74 -17.94 10.07
CA TYR A 80 9.03 -19.10 9.51
C TYR A 80 8.86 -19.08 7.98
N ASP A 81 9.81 -18.51 7.25
CA ASP A 81 9.78 -18.52 5.78
C ASP A 81 10.68 -19.62 5.17
N SER A 82 11.19 -20.56 5.98
CA SER A 82 12.11 -21.63 5.55
C SER A 82 11.56 -22.46 4.37
N GLY A 83 10.25 -22.70 4.34
CA GLY A 83 9.59 -23.46 3.27
C GLY A 83 9.58 -22.76 1.91
N VAL A 84 9.77 -21.43 1.85
CA VAL A 84 9.79 -20.68 0.59
C VAL A 84 11.19 -20.36 0.09
N ILE A 85 12.21 -20.43 0.94
CA ILE A 85 13.60 -20.12 0.55
C ILE A 85 14.10 -21.04 -0.55
N GLU A 86 13.92 -22.36 -0.40
CA GLU A 86 14.38 -23.33 -1.39
C GLU A 86 13.67 -23.15 -2.76
N PRO A 87 12.32 -23.05 -2.83
CA PRO A 87 11.62 -22.72 -4.06
C PRO A 87 12.07 -21.40 -4.71
N LEU A 88 12.20 -20.32 -3.93
CA LEU A 88 12.65 -19.02 -4.44
C LEU A 88 14.07 -19.09 -4.99
N THR A 89 14.96 -19.80 -4.30
CA THR A 89 16.34 -20.02 -4.76
C THR A 89 16.36 -20.75 -6.09
N LYS A 90 15.56 -21.83 -6.25
CA LYS A 90 15.46 -22.56 -7.52
C LYS A 90 14.86 -21.72 -8.64
N LEU A 91 13.86 -20.89 -8.32
CA LEU A 91 13.25 -19.99 -9.31
C LEU A 91 14.24 -18.91 -9.76
N ALA A 92 14.98 -18.29 -8.83
CA ALA A 92 15.94 -17.23 -9.12
C ALA A 92 17.20 -17.74 -9.85
N ALA A 93 17.61 -18.98 -9.59
CA ALA A 93 18.76 -19.60 -10.25
C ALA A 93 18.51 -19.94 -11.74
N ASN A 94 17.25 -20.00 -12.18
CA ASN A 94 16.93 -20.29 -13.57
C ASN A 94 17.16 -19.05 -14.45
N PRO A 95 18.05 -19.08 -15.46
CA PRO A 95 18.36 -17.92 -16.27
C PRO A 95 17.18 -17.42 -17.13
N LYS A 96 16.18 -18.27 -17.38
CA LYS A 96 14.93 -17.87 -18.05
C LYS A 96 14.00 -17.07 -17.16
N ASN A 97 14.24 -17.05 -15.85
CA ASN A 97 13.37 -16.38 -14.88
C ASN A 97 13.96 -15.04 -14.45
N LYS A 98 13.09 -14.03 -14.40
CA LYS A 98 13.30 -12.78 -13.67
C LYS A 98 12.31 -12.75 -12.52
N VAL A 99 12.80 -13.03 -11.31
CA VAL A 99 11.97 -13.14 -10.09
C VAL A 99 12.09 -11.87 -9.27
N TRP A 100 10.94 -11.29 -8.91
CA TRP A 100 10.84 -10.11 -8.07
C TRP A 100 10.01 -10.39 -6.81
N ILE A 101 10.55 -10.00 -5.66
CA ILE A 101 9.77 -9.80 -4.44
C ILE A 101 9.39 -8.33 -4.33
N ILE A 102 8.09 -8.03 -4.33
CA ILE A 102 7.59 -6.67 -4.11
C ILE A 102 6.96 -6.61 -2.72
N THR A 103 7.49 -5.74 -1.87
CA THR A 103 7.11 -5.66 -0.46
C THR A 103 6.86 -4.23 -0.02
N ALA A 104 5.92 -4.08 0.93
CA ALA A 104 5.70 -2.81 1.62
C ALA A 104 6.78 -2.52 2.67
N ARG A 105 7.61 -3.52 3.00
CA ARG A 105 8.69 -3.42 3.99
C ARG A 105 9.79 -2.48 3.53
N HIS A 106 10.41 -1.82 4.49
CA HIS A 106 11.62 -1.07 4.28
C HIS A 106 12.81 -2.00 3.95
N TRP A 107 13.93 -1.45 3.49
CA TRP A 107 15.06 -2.24 2.96
C TRP A 107 15.83 -3.03 4.03
N ASP A 108 15.74 -2.62 5.28
CA ASP A 108 16.31 -3.28 6.46
C ASP A 108 15.32 -4.22 7.18
N GLU A 109 14.06 -4.27 6.73
CA GLU A 109 12.98 -5.05 7.36
C GLU A 109 12.71 -6.39 6.66
N LEU A 110 13.30 -6.62 5.49
CA LEU A 110 13.18 -7.90 4.79
C LEU A 110 14.20 -8.90 5.38
N PRO A 111 13.80 -10.14 5.72
CA PRO A 111 14.72 -11.10 6.29
C PRO A 111 15.93 -11.36 5.39
N ASN A 112 17.11 -11.43 6.01
CA ASN A 112 18.37 -11.71 5.31
C ASN A 112 18.32 -13.02 4.50
N SER A 113 17.58 -14.02 4.97
CA SER A 113 17.39 -15.29 4.26
C SER A 113 16.73 -15.13 2.89
N ILE A 114 16.01 -14.03 2.65
CA ILE A 114 15.36 -13.70 1.38
C ILE A 114 16.17 -12.66 0.62
N SER A 115 16.59 -11.58 1.28
CA SER A 115 17.28 -10.46 0.61
C SER A 115 18.65 -10.85 0.05
N THR A 116 19.26 -11.93 0.55
CA THR A 116 20.57 -12.42 0.08
C THR A 116 20.49 -13.55 -0.95
N ILE A 117 19.29 -13.94 -1.40
CA ILE A 117 19.15 -15.00 -2.42
C ILE A 117 19.76 -14.52 -3.75
N PRO A 118 20.78 -15.22 -4.30
CA PRO A 118 21.39 -14.81 -5.55
C PRO A 118 20.40 -14.81 -6.72
N GLY A 119 20.46 -13.76 -7.55
CA GLY A 119 19.59 -13.62 -8.73
C GLY A 119 18.18 -13.10 -8.45
N LEU A 120 17.81 -12.94 -7.17
CA LEU A 120 16.52 -12.38 -6.77
C LEU A 120 16.53 -10.84 -6.90
N HIS A 121 15.45 -10.28 -7.44
CA HIS A 121 15.23 -8.84 -7.45
C HIS A 121 14.26 -8.48 -6.32
N VAL A 122 14.44 -7.31 -5.72
CA VAL A 122 13.61 -6.87 -4.59
C VAL A 122 13.14 -5.44 -4.80
N GLY A 123 11.83 -5.24 -4.74
CA GLY A 123 11.19 -3.94 -4.68
C GLY A 123 10.75 -3.63 -3.26
N HIS A 124 11.54 -2.83 -2.56
CA HIS A 124 11.27 -2.35 -1.20
C HIS A 124 10.31 -1.17 -1.19
N SER A 125 9.74 -0.87 -0.03
CA SER A 125 8.95 0.34 0.21
C SER A 125 7.86 0.55 -0.85
N ARG A 126 7.11 -0.53 -1.16
CA ARG A 126 6.07 -0.58 -2.19
C ARG A 126 6.60 -0.35 -3.62
N GLY A 127 7.84 -0.75 -3.88
CA GLY A 127 8.48 -0.64 -5.19
C GLY A 127 9.14 0.70 -5.48
N THR A 128 9.25 1.59 -4.48
CA THR A 128 9.92 2.90 -4.63
C THR A 128 11.45 2.78 -4.58
N ARG A 129 11.96 1.66 -4.05
CA ARG A 129 13.39 1.31 -4.09
C ARG A 129 13.54 -0.09 -4.66
N LEU A 130 14.44 -0.24 -5.62
CA LEU A 130 14.71 -1.50 -6.32
C LEU A 130 16.14 -1.94 -6.06
N ASP A 131 16.30 -3.14 -5.51
CA ASP A 131 17.56 -3.83 -5.35
C ASP A 131 17.61 -4.95 -6.41
N VAL A 132 18.62 -4.92 -7.27
CA VAL A 132 18.81 -5.87 -8.38
C VAL A 132 20.08 -6.69 -8.18
N PRO A 133 20.16 -7.91 -8.75
CA PRO A 133 21.38 -8.72 -8.67
C PRO A 133 22.60 -7.98 -9.20
N GLU A 134 23.76 -8.30 -8.63
CA GLU A 134 25.04 -7.70 -9.01
C GLU A 134 25.27 -7.75 -10.54
N GLY A 135 25.80 -6.66 -11.08
CA GLY A 135 26.05 -6.51 -12.52
C GLY A 135 24.80 -6.21 -13.36
N ARG A 136 23.61 -6.07 -12.75
CA ARG A 136 22.38 -5.64 -13.46
C ARG A 136 22.08 -4.16 -13.26
N ILE A 137 21.43 -3.59 -14.26
CA ILE A 137 20.98 -2.20 -14.24
C ILE A 137 19.68 -2.10 -13.47
N VAL A 138 19.65 -1.22 -12.47
CA VAL A 138 18.42 -0.85 -11.75
C VAL A 138 17.50 -0.12 -12.74
N PRO A 139 16.27 -0.61 -12.98
CA PRO A 139 15.31 0.09 -13.81
C PRO A 139 15.04 1.49 -13.26
N LYS A 140 15.17 2.50 -14.12
CA LYS A 140 14.78 3.87 -13.77
C LYS A 140 13.32 4.07 -14.13
N LEU A 141 12.55 4.58 -13.18
CA LEU A 141 11.22 5.10 -13.50
C LEU A 141 11.39 6.33 -14.42
N PRO A 142 10.49 6.55 -15.37
CA PRO A 142 10.46 7.79 -16.13
C PRO A 142 10.37 8.97 -15.17
N GLU A 143 11.07 10.06 -15.48
CA GLU A 143 11.02 11.27 -14.67
C GLU A 143 9.64 11.90 -14.82
N TYR A 144 8.84 11.84 -13.75
CA TYR A 144 7.52 12.46 -13.69
C TYR A 144 7.58 13.96 -13.36
N ALA A 145 8.63 14.66 -13.80
CA ALA A 145 8.88 16.06 -13.41
C ALA A 145 7.69 16.98 -13.71
N GLU A 146 7.05 16.80 -14.87
CA GLU A 146 5.86 17.57 -15.25
C GLU A 146 4.61 17.22 -14.43
N GLU A 147 4.46 15.96 -14.02
CA GLU A 147 3.33 15.53 -13.18
C GLU A 147 3.51 15.97 -11.73
N MET A 148 4.74 15.91 -11.21
CA MET A 148 5.09 16.43 -9.89
C MET A 148 4.87 17.94 -9.81
N ALA A 149 5.28 18.70 -10.83
CA ALA A 149 5.02 20.14 -10.90
C ALA A 149 3.51 20.45 -10.94
N LYS A 150 2.71 19.66 -11.67
CA LYS A 150 1.24 19.77 -11.67
C LYS A 150 0.64 19.43 -10.31
N MET A 151 1.16 18.40 -9.64
CA MET A 151 0.72 17.99 -8.30
C MET A 151 1.05 19.06 -7.26
N GLU A 152 2.24 19.64 -7.33
CA GLU A 152 2.67 20.76 -6.47
C GLU A 152 1.78 21.98 -6.69
N ASP A 153 1.54 22.39 -7.94
CA ASP A 153 0.62 23.50 -8.25
C ASP A 153 -0.81 23.23 -7.73
N GLN A 154 -1.31 22.01 -7.88
CA GLN A 154 -2.60 21.60 -7.31
C GLN A 154 -2.59 21.64 -5.77
N LEU A 155 -1.52 21.17 -5.12
CA LEU A 155 -1.38 21.20 -3.67
C LEU A 155 -1.33 22.65 -3.16
N THR A 156 -0.54 23.51 -3.81
CA THR A 156 -0.45 24.93 -3.50
C THR A 156 -1.80 25.61 -3.69
N LYS A 157 -2.56 25.29 -4.75
CA LYS A 157 -3.93 25.79 -4.94
C LYS A 157 -4.86 25.34 -3.83
N VAL A 158 -4.81 24.08 -3.40
CA VAL A 158 -5.64 23.60 -2.27
C VAL A 158 -5.27 24.33 -0.98
N LEU A 159 -3.97 24.42 -0.66
CA LEU A 159 -3.48 25.09 0.55
C LEU A 159 -3.80 26.60 0.55
N SER A 160 -3.73 27.25 -0.61
CA SER A 160 -4.02 28.69 -0.78
C SER A 160 -5.51 29.01 -0.97
N SER A 161 -6.33 28.04 -1.38
CA SER A 161 -7.79 28.20 -1.56
C SER A 161 -8.58 28.37 -0.26
N GLY A 162 -7.91 28.40 0.89
CA GLY A 162 -8.49 28.83 2.16
C GLY A 162 -8.99 27.71 3.08
N TYR A 163 -8.77 26.43 2.75
CA TYR A 163 -9.09 25.33 3.67
C TYR A 163 -8.28 25.38 4.98
N LEU A 164 -7.12 26.05 4.99
CA LEU A 164 -6.31 26.30 6.19
C LEU A 164 -6.63 27.62 6.90
N LYS A 165 -7.37 28.55 6.29
CA LYS A 165 -7.81 29.79 6.98
C LYS A 165 -8.85 29.51 8.08
N PHE A 166 -9.43 28.31 8.09
CA PHE A 166 -10.36 27.89 9.14
C PHE A 166 -9.65 27.47 10.43
N LEU A 167 -8.41 26.96 10.35
CA LEU A 167 -7.68 26.48 11.54
C LEU A 167 -6.94 27.59 12.30
N GLU A 168 -6.68 28.75 11.69
CA GLU A 168 -6.11 29.91 12.39
C GLU A 168 -7.17 30.77 13.11
N ASN A 169 -8.45 30.67 12.73
CA ASN A 169 -9.52 31.47 13.33
C ASN A 169 -10.23 30.79 14.51
N ASP A 170 -9.95 29.51 14.80
CA ASP A 170 -10.52 28.78 15.96
C ASP A 170 -9.57 28.75 17.19
N TYR A 171 -8.42 29.44 17.13
CA TYR A 171 -7.44 29.54 18.23
C TYR A 171 -7.10 30.99 18.65
N MET A 172 -7.92 31.97 18.26
CA MET A 172 -7.93 33.35 18.79
C MET A 172 -9.28 33.64 19.43
#